data_AF-A0A7X7SRW9-F1
#
_entry.id   AF-A0A7X7SRW9-F1
#
_cell.length_a   1.000
_cell.length_b   1.000
_cell.length_c   1.000
_cell.angle_alpha   90.00
_cell.angle_beta   90.00
_cell.angle_gamma   90.00
#
_symmetry.space_group_name_H-M   'P 1'
#
loop_
_entity.id
_entity.type
_entity.pdbx_description
1 polymer ?
#
loop_
_entity_poly.entity_id
_entity_poly.type
_entity_poly.pdbx_seq_one_letter_code
_entity_poly.pdbx_strand_id
1 'polypeptide(L)'
;MTAADHDLEWNDRLQDWLDGDLAADERTAVEAHVGACDACKEQLALLRTLDASLVAALPRLALDESFDARLFERISSVDEARRAADRARVRQELEADLTKLARDWRHTLAIVIPSVLAGIALAFGLAAYFDTAEWAQTLTARGAGEIGAINATHLHLLLTSAIGAATGYVIARWLTPSASLRF
;
A
#
# COMPACT_ATOMS: atom_id res chain seq x y z
N MET A 1 57.42 1.22 -7.60
CA MET A 1 57.20 1.79 -6.27
C MET A 1 58.32 1.29 -5.38
N THR A 2 59.14 2.18 -4.83
CA THR A 2 60.16 1.75 -3.86
C THR A 2 59.48 1.41 -2.53
N ALA A 3 60.15 0.67 -1.65
CA ALA A 3 59.60 0.39 -0.31
C ALA A 3 59.28 1.69 0.46
N ALA A 4 60.11 2.72 0.30
CA ALA A 4 59.89 4.02 0.93
C ALA A 4 58.66 4.75 0.37
N ASP A 5 58.41 4.67 -0.95
CA ASP A 5 57.22 5.28 -1.56
C ASP A 5 55.94 4.55 -1.10
N HIS A 6 56.00 3.22 -0.97
CA HIS A 6 54.91 2.40 -0.44
C HIS A 6 54.54 2.84 0.98
N ASP A 7 55.52 2.94 1.87
CA ASP A 7 55.26 3.20 3.28
C ASP A 7 54.64 4.58 3.50
N LEU A 8 55.04 5.59 2.71
CA LEU A 8 54.44 6.93 2.77
C LEU A 8 53.01 6.95 2.24
N GLU A 9 52.78 6.42 1.03
CA GLU A 9 51.44 6.41 0.42
C GLU A 9 50.43 5.65 1.29
N TRP A 10 50.82 4.47 1.79
CA TRP A 10 49.92 3.63 2.57
C TRP A 10 49.72 4.14 4.00
N ASN A 11 50.70 4.83 4.58
CA ASN A 11 50.49 5.44 5.89
C ASN A 11 49.37 6.49 5.85
N ASP A 12 49.39 7.40 4.86
CA ASP A 12 48.38 8.46 4.75
C ASP A 12 46.99 7.86 4.52
N ARG A 13 46.87 6.88 3.60
CA ARG A 13 45.59 6.21 3.33
C ARG A 13 45.06 5.40 4.51
N LEU A 14 45.94 4.85 5.36
CA LEU A 14 45.52 4.17 6.59
C LEU A 14 44.96 5.16 7.61
N GLN A 15 45.50 6.38 7.70
CA GLN A 15 44.99 7.43 8.57
C GLN A 15 43.63 7.92 8.07
N ASP A 16 43.51 8.24 6.78
CA ASP A 16 42.23 8.64 6.17
C ASP A 16 41.14 7.56 6.38
N TRP A 17 41.53 6.28 6.31
CA TRP A 17 40.62 5.16 6.58
C TRP A 17 40.16 5.11 8.04
N LEU A 18 41.07 5.37 8.99
CA LEU A 18 40.74 5.41 10.43
C LEU A 18 39.83 6.59 10.77
N ASP A 19 40.06 7.74 10.14
CA ASP A 19 39.25 8.95 10.33
C ASP A 19 37.87 8.85 9.64
N GLY A 20 37.72 7.91 8.70
CA GLY A 20 36.47 7.68 7.97
C GLY A 20 36.27 8.60 6.76
N ASP A 21 37.36 9.22 6.29
CA ASP A 21 37.36 10.24 5.23
C ASP A 21 37.52 9.66 3.81
N LEU A 22 37.67 8.34 3.69
CA LEU A 22 37.77 7.67 2.39
C LEU A 22 36.41 7.40 1.73
N ALA A 23 36.37 7.51 0.40
CA ALA A 23 35.25 7.03 -0.40
C ALA A 23 35.12 5.49 -0.33
N ALA A 24 33.95 4.96 -0.67
CA ALA A 24 33.63 3.53 -0.48
C ALA A 24 34.53 2.59 -1.31
N ASP A 25 34.94 3.01 -2.50
CA ASP A 25 35.86 2.31 -3.39
C ASP A 25 37.29 2.29 -2.83
N GLU A 26 37.76 3.44 -2.34
CA GLU A 26 39.09 3.57 -1.73
C GLU A 26 39.20 2.79 -0.43
N ARG A 27 38.15 2.82 0.40
CA ARG A 27 38.03 2.01 1.60
C ARG A 27 38.19 0.52 1.30
N THR A 28 37.51 0.04 0.26
CA THR A 28 37.59 -1.37 -0.16
C THR A 28 39.02 -1.73 -0.58
N ALA A 29 39.71 -0.81 -1.28
CA ALA A 29 41.10 -1.00 -1.68
C ALA A 29 42.07 -1.07 -0.48
N VAL A 30 41.88 -0.20 0.52
CA VAL A 30 42.67 -0.23 1.77
C VAL A 30 42.42 -1.51 2.55
N GLU A 31 41.17 -1.92 2.72
CA GLU A 31 40.81 -3.17 3.40
C GLU A 31 41.43 -4.40 2.72
N ALA A 32 41.41 -4.45 1.38
CA ALA A 32 42.04 -5.52 0.61
C ALA A 32 43.57 -5.53 0.77
N HIS A 33 44.23 -4.37 0.70
CA HIS A 33 45.68 -4.26 0.85
C HIS A 33 46.15 -4.64 2.25
N VAL A 34 45.48 -4.14 3.29
CA VAL A 34 45.76 -4.52 4.69
C VAL A 34 45.52 -6.01 4.91
N GLY A 35 44.55 -6.63 4.23
CA GLY A 35 44.37 -8.08 4.28
C GLY A 35 45.58 -8.88 3.78
N ALA A 36 46.28 -8.35 2.77
CA ALA A 36 47.37 -9.03 2.07
C ALA A 36 48.79 -8.62 2.52
N CYS A 37 48.96 -7.44 3.12
CA CYS A 37 50.27 -6.88 3.46
C CYS A 37 50.50 -6.85 4.98
N ASP A 38 51.44 -7.65 5.49
CA ASP A 38 51.72 -7.73 6.93
C ASP A 38 52.32 -6.44 7.50
N ALA A 39 53.14 -5.71 6.73
CA ALA A 39 53.68 -4.41 7.15
C ALA A 39 52.56 -3.38 7.41
N CYS A 40 51.55 -3.33 6.54
CA CYS A 40 50.40 -2.45 6.74
C CYS A 40 49.50 -2.89 7.90
N LYS A 41 49.41 -4.20 8.20
CA LYS A 41 48.70 -4.68 9.41
C LYS A 41 49.39 -4.21 10.69
N GLU A 42 50.71 -4.31 10.74
CA GLU A 42 51.51 -3.85 11.88
C GLU A 42 51.39 -2.34 12.06
N GLN A 43 51.51 -1.58 10.96
CA GLN A 43 51.35 -0.12 10.99
C GLN A 43 49.94 0.28 11.46
N LEU A 44 48.90 -0.40 10.98
CA LEU A 44 47.53 -0.15 11.44
C LEU A 44 47.35 -0.44 12.94
N ALA A 45 47.94 -1.51 13.45
CA ALA A 45 47.92 -1.81 14.89
C ALA A 45 48.63 -0.74 15.71
N LEU A 46 49.75 -0.20 15.21
CA LEU A 46 50.46 0.92 15.83
C LEU A 46 49.60 2.19 15.86
N LEU A 47 48.99 2.57 14.73
CA LEU A 47 48.12 3.74 14.63
C LEU A 47 46.92 3.64 15.59
N ARG A 48 46.27 2.47 15.68
CA ARG A 48 45.16 2.24 16.63
C ARG A 48 45.60 2.31 18.09
N THR A 49 46.80 1.83 18.39
CA THR A 49 47.36 1.91 19.75
C THR A 49 47.66 3.36 20.12
N LEU A 50 48.21 4.13 19.18
CA LEU A 50 48.45 5.56 19.34
C LEU A 50 47.13 6.29 19.57
N ASP A 51 46.12 6.08 18.73
CA ASP A 51 44.80 6.71 18.87
C ASP A 51 44.17 6.43 20.23
N ALA A 52 44.14 5.16 20.67
CA ALA A 52 43.64 4.79 21.99
C ALA A 52 44.42 5.49 23.12
N SER A 53 45.74 5.65 22.98
CA SER A 53 46.57 6.35 23.96
C SER A 53 46.27 7.85 24.01
N LEU A 54 46.03 8.47 22.85
CA LEU A 54 45.66 9.89 22.75
C LEU A 54 44.28 10.14 23.37
N VAL A 55 43.30 9.29 23.05
CA VAL A 55 41.96 9.34 23.65
C VAL A 55 42.03 9.19 25.17
N ALA A 56 42.89 8.32 25.69
CA ALA A 56 43.08 8.15 27.13
C ALA A 56 43.80 9.33 27.81
N ALA A 57 44.71 10.00 27.10
CA ALA A 57 45.48 11.14 27.61
C ALA A 57 44.68 12.46 27.57
N LEU A 58 43.69 12.56 26.69
CA LEU A 58 42.87 13.76 26.56
C LEU A 58 41.90 13.90 27.75
N PRO A 59 41.79 15.10 28.35
CA PRO A 59 40.77 15.34 29.37
C PRO A 59 39.39 15.15 28.75
N ARG A 60 38.54 14.33 29.38
CA ARG A 60 37.14 14.23 28.95
C ARG A 60 36.49 15.59 29.12
N LEU A 61 36.03 16.17 28.03
CA LEU A 61 35.08 17.27 28.09
C LEU A 61 33.79 16.72 28.70
N ALA A 62 33.56 17.03 29.97
CA ALA A 62 32.24 16.85 30.57
C ALA A 62 31.35 17.98 30.04
N LEU A 63 30.41 17.62 29.18
CA LEU A 63 29.33 18.53 28.81
C LEU A 63 28.47 18.76 30.05
N ASP A 64 28.00 20.00 30.23
CA ASP A 64 27.16 20.34 31.36
C ASP A 64 25.71 19.85 31.14
N GLU A 65 24.95 19.69 32.22
CA GLU A 65 23.58 19.16 32.18
C GLU A 65 22.64 19.99 31.27
N SER A 66 22.92 21.29 31.07
CA SER A 66 22.13 22.11 30.16
C SER A 66 22.35 21.78 28.70
N PHE A 67 23.50 21.20 28.33
CA PHE A 67 23.74 20.71 26.98
C PHE A 67 22.82 19.53 26.65
N ASP A 68 22.77 18.54 27.53
CA ASP A 68 21.93 17.35 27.34
C ASP A 68 20.45 17.74 27.28
N ALA A 69 20.01 18.61 28.20
CA ALA A 69 18.64 19.13 28.18
C ALA A 69 18.31 19.81 26.84
N ARG A 70 19.20 20.67 26.32
CA ARG A 70 19.01 21.33 25.00
C ARG A 70 19.03 20.34 23.84
N LEU A 71 19.88 19.32 23.90
CA LEU A 71 19.96 18.29 22.86
C LEU A 71 18.68 17.46 22.81
N PHE A 72 18.19 16.97 23.96
CA PHE A 72 16.94 16.20 24.03
C PHE A 72 15.72 17.04 23.65
N GLU A 73 15.68 18.30 24.05
CA GLU A 73 14.64 19.24 23.59
C GLU A 73 14.70 19.40 22.06
N ARG A 74 15.89 19.53 21.49
CA ARG A 74 16.03 19.64 20.03
C ARG A 74 15.59 18.36 19.31
N ILE A 75 16.00 17.19 19.77
CA ILE A 75 15.62 15.89 19.21
C ILE A 75 14.10 15.71 19.28
N SER A 76 13.50 15.95 20.45
CA SER A 76 12.06 15.81 20.65
C SER A 76 11.26 16.77 19.76
N SER A 77 11.70 18.02 19.60
CA SER A 77 11.04 18.99 18.71
C SER A 77 11.04 18.52 17.23
N VAL A 78 12.13 17.90 16.77
CA VAL A 78 12.24 17.34 15.41
C VAL A 78 11.32 16.12 15.27
N ASP A 79 11.29 15.25 16.27
CA ASP A 79 10.43 14.07 16.28
C ASP A 79 8.94 14.43 16.33
N GLU A 80 8.56 15.48 17.05
CA GLU A 80 7.19 16.00 17.08
C GLU A 80 6.76 16.52 15.72
N ALA A 81 7.61 17.32 15.06
CA ALA A 81 7.34 17.83 13.73
C ALA A 81 7.17 16.68 12.71
N ARG A 82 8.04 15.67 12.77
CA ARG A 82 7.95 14.48 11.91
C ARG A 82 6.66 13.70 12.16
N ARG A 83 6.32 13.43 13.42
CA ARG A 83 5.07 12.74 13.79
C ARG A 83 3.83 13.53 13.37
N ALA A 84 3.87 14.86 13.44
CA ALA A 84 2.77 15.71 12.96
C ALA A 84 2.60 15.62 11.44
N ALA A 85 3.71 15.64 10.68
CA ALA A 85 3.68 15.47 9.23
C ALA A 85 3.16 14.09 8.81
N ASP A 86 3.56 13.02 9.49
CA ASP A 86 3.06 11.67 9.21
C ASP A 86 1.55 11.56 9.46
N ARG A 87 1.05 12.12 10.58
CA ARG A 87 -0.40 12.17 10.85
C ARG A 87 -1.16 12.96 9.78
N ALA A 88 -0.59 14.07 9.30
CA ALA A 88 -1.19 14.86 8.24
C ALA A 88 -1.27 14.08 6.92
N ARG A 89 -0.21 13.32 6.56
CA ARG A 89 -0.20 12.47 5.36
C ARG A 89 -1.28 11.39 5.42
N VAL A 90 -1.38 10.65 6.53
CA VAL A 90 -2.40 9.60 6.70
C VAL A 90 -3.82 10.19 6.61
N ARG A 91 -4.03 11.39 7.17
CA ARG A 91 -5.33 12.05 7.07
C ARG A 91 -5.67 12.44 5.63
N GLN A 92 -4.71 12.96 4.88
CA GLN A 92 -4.89 13.31 3.47
C GLN A 92 -5.19 12.08 2.61
N GLU A 93 -4.51 10.96 2.85
CA GLU A 93 -4.78 9.68 2.18
C GLU A 93 -6.21 9.21 2.45
N LEU A 94 -6.63 9.24 3.73
CA LEU A 94 -8.00 8.87 4.10
C LEU A 94 -9.05 9.77 3.45
N GLU A 95 -8.83 11.09 3.45
CA GLU A 95 -9.75 12.04 2.81
C GLU A 95 -9.82 11.80 1.29
N ALA A 96 -8.68 11.55 0.64
CA ALA A 96 -8.64 11.21 -0.78
C ALA A 96 -9.42 9.92 -1.08
N ASP A 97 -9.24 8.87 -0.28
CA ASP A 97 -9.95 7.61 -0.42
C ASP A 97 -11.46 7.79 -0.22
N LEU A 98 -11.87 8.49 0.83
CA LEU A 98 -13.30 8.77 1.08
C LEU A 98 -13.94 9.53 -0.07
N THR A 99 -13.24 10.52 -0.65
CA THR A 99 -13.77 11.25 -1.83
C THR A 99 -13.91 10.36 -3.06
N LYS A 100 -12.98 9.41 -3.25
CA LYS A 100 -13.05 8.42 -4.33
C LYS A 100 -14.23 7.48 -4.15
N LEU A 101 -14.37 6.88 -2.96
CA LEU A 101 -15.52 6.02 -2.63
C LEU A 101 -16.85 6.76 -2.81
N ALA A 102 -16.95 8.01 -2.36
CA ALA A 102 -18.17 8.80 -2.52
C ALA A 102 -18.52 9.05 -4.00
N ARG A 103 -17.52 9.31 -4.84
CA ARG A 103 -17.70 9.51 -6.28
C ARG A 103 -18.13 8.22 -6.97
N ASP A 104 -17.45 7.11 -6.68
CA ASP A 104 -17.73 5.80 -7.28
C ASP A 104 -19.13 5.31 -6.89
N TRP A 105 -19.54 5.51 -5.63
CA TRP A 105 -20.88 5.15 -5.18
C TRP A 105 -21.96 6.01 -5.83
N ARG A 106 -21.75 7.32 -5.98
CA ARG A 106 -22.69 8.21 -6.69
C ARG A 106 -22.87 7.81 -8.15
N HIS A 107 -21.79 7.51 -8.87
CA HIS A 107 -21.88 7.04 -10.26
C HIS A 107 -22.61 5.69 -10.34
N THR A 108 -22.31 4.78 -9.43
CA THR A 108 -22.98 3.47 -9.42
C THR A 108 -24.48 3.63 -9.16
N LEU A 109 -24.88 4.38 -8.15
CA LEU A 109 -26.30 4.63 -7.88
C LEU A 109 -27.00 5.32 -9.04
N ALA A 110 -26.33 6.27 -9.70
CA ALA A 110 -26.87 6.95 -10.87
C ALA A 110 -27.12 6.01 -12.06
N ILE A 111 -26.47 4.84 -12.12
CA ILE A 111 -26.69 3.82 -13.16
C ILE A 111 -27.69 2.75 -12.68
N VAL A 112 -27.55 2.29 -11.45
CA VAL A 112 -28.33 1.16 -10.91
C VAL A 112 -29.79 1.57 -10.65
N ILE A 113 -30.03 2.73 -10.03
CA ILE A 113 -31.39 3.17 -9.70
C ILE A 113 -32.27 3.29 -10.96
N PRO A 114 -31.88 4.02 -12.03
CA PRO A 114 -32.72 4.13 -13.22
C PRO A 114 -32.84 2.81 -13.97
N SER A 115 -31.83 1.94 -13.97
CA SER A 115 -31.94 0.63 -14.63
C SER A 115 -32.92 -0.30 -13.93
N VAL A 116 -32.92 -0.32 -12.58
CA VAL A 116 -33.92 -1.05 -11.79
C VAL A 116 -35.32 -0.46 -12.01
N LEU A 117 -35.47 0.86 -11.98
CA LEU A 117 -36.76 1.52 -12.25
C LEU A 117 -37.28 1.23 -13.67
N ALA A 118 -36.40 1.24 -14.68
CA ALA A 118 -36.75 0.90 -16.05
C ALA A 118 -37.18 -0.57 -16.18
N GLY A 119 -36.47 -1.48 -15.50
CA GLY A 119 -36.84 -2.91 -15.46
C GLY A 119 -38.20 -3.14 -14.81
N ILE A 120 -38.49 -2.45 -13.69
CA ILE A 120 -39.79 -2.49 -13.03
C ILE A 120 -40.88 -1.95 -13.96
N ALA A 121 -40.68 -0.76 -14.56
CA ALA A 121 -41.65 -0.17 -15.47
C ALA A 121 -41.93 -1.07 -16.69
N LEU A 122 -40.90 -1.70 -17.25
CA LEU A 122 -41.05 -2.65 -18.36
C LEU A 122 -41.86 -3.88 -17.95
N ALA A 123 -41.59 -4.45 -16.77
CA ALA A 123 -42.34 -5.61 -16.26
C ALA A 123 -43.82 -5.28 -16.07
N PHE A 124 -44.14 -4.12 -15.48
CA PHE A 124 -45.52 -3.65 -15.33
C PHE A 124 -46.18 -3.38 -16.68
N GLY A 125 -45.47 -2.77 -17.63
CA GLY A 125 -45.96 -2.53 -18.99
C GLY A 125 -46.29 -3.83 -19.73
N LEU A 126 -45.44 -4.85 -19.62
CA LEU A 126 -45.69 -6.17 -20.20
C LEU A 126 -46.89 -6.85 -19.54
N ALA A 127 -47.00 -6.82 -18.21
CA ALA A 127 -48.13 -7.41 -17.49
C ALA A 127 -49.46 -6.77 -17.94
N ALA A 128 -49.53 -5.44 -18.02
CA ALA A 128 -50.72 -4.73 -18.49
C ALA A 128 -51.04 -5.01 -19.97
N TYR A 129 -50.01 -5.16 -20.81
CA TYR A 129 -50.19 -5.51 -22.22
C TYR A 129 -50.78 -6.92 -22.38
N PHE A 130 -50.30 -7.90 -21.63
CA PHE A 130 -50.85 -9.26 -21.67
C PHE A 130 -52.28 -9.34 -21.15
N ASP A 131 -52.63 -8.54 -20.14
CA ASP A 131 -53.99 -8.50 -19.58
C ASP A 131 -55.02 -7.89 -20.57
N THR A 132 -54.59 -6.89 -21.35
CA THR A 132 -55.42 -6.19 -22.34
C THR A 132 -55.46 -6.85 -23.72
N ALA A 133 -54.57 -7.80 -23.99
CA ALA A 133 -54.50 -8.53 -25.25
C ALA A 133 -55.59 -9.61 -25.38
N GLU A 134 -56.65 -9.34 -26.16
CA GLU A 134 -57.71 -10.32 -26.49
C GLU A 134 -57.18 -11.66 -27.05
N TRP A 135 -56.05 -11.62 -27.76
CA TRP A 135 -55.41 -12.80 -28.32
C TRP A 135 -54.80 -13.71 -27.23
N ALA A 136 -54.36 -13.15 -26.10
CA ALA A 136 -53.83 -13.92 -24.98
C ALA A 136 -54.96 -14.66 -24.25
N GLN A 137 -56.12 -14.02 -24.07
CA GLN A 137 -57.32 -14.64 -23.49
C GLN A 137 -57.88 -15.75 -24.37
N THR A 138 -57.88 -15.57 -25.71
CA THR A 138 -58.35 -16.61 -26.63
C THR A 138 -57.39 -17.80 -26.75
N LEU A 139 -56.07 -17.59 -26.64
CA LEU A 139 -55.08 -18.67 -26.55
C LEU A 139 -55.13 -19.41 -25.21
N THR A 140 -55.35 -18.73 -24.08
CA THR A 140 -55.55 -19.42 -22.79
C THR A 140 -56.87 -20.18 -22.76
N ALA A 141 -57.95 -19.63 -23.33
CA ALA A 141 -59.24 -20.30 -23.43
C ALA A 141 -59.20 -21.54 -24.34
N ARG A 142 -58.39 -21.54 -25.43
CA ARG A 142 -58.22 -22.71 -26.31
C ARG A 142 -57.15 -23.70 -25.83
N GLY A 143 -56.06 -23.21 -25.21
CA GLY A 143 -54.93 -24.04 -24.76
C GLY A 143 -55.18 -24.79 -23.45
N ALA A 144 -56.15 -24.35 -22.63
CA ALA A 144 -56.56 -25.04 -21.41
C ALA A 144 -57.15 -26.45 -21.66
N GLY A 145 -57.50 -26.78 -22.91
CA GLY A 145 -58.00 -28.10 -23.31
C GLY A 145 -56.92 -29.17 -23.56
N GLU A 146 -55.67 -28.79 -23.86
CA GLU A 146 -54.62 -29.75 -24.28
C GLU A 146 -53.37 -29.74 -23.38
N ILE A 147 -53.12 -28.65 -22.63
CA ILE A 147 -51.98 -28.57 -21.70
C ILE A 147 -52.52 -28.68 -20.28
N GLY A 148 -52.48 -29.90 -19.72
CA GLY A 148 -52.94 -30.19 -18.37
C GLY A 148 -52.35 -29.24 -17.32
N ALA A 149 -53.23 -28.44 -16.71
CA ALA A 149 -53.17 -27.89 -15.35
C ALA A 149 -51.80 -27.52 -14.76
N ILE A 150 -50.90 -26.89 -15.52
CA ILE A 150 -49.87 -26.05 -14.90
C ILE A 150 -50.57 -24.73 -14.60
N ASN A 151 -51.13 -24.64 -13.38
CA ASN A 151 -51.83 -23.45 -12.87
C ASN A 151 -51.03 -22.19 -13.24
N ALA A 152 -51.70 -21.18 -13.80
CA ALA A 152 -51.11 -19.88 -14.10
C ALA A 152 -50.34 -19.29 -12.89
N THR A 153 -50.77 -19.66 -11.68
CA THR A 153 -50.09 -19.38 -10.41
C THR A 153 -48.65 -19.90 -10.35
N HIS A 154 -48.35 -21.11 -10.86
CA HIS A 154 -46.99 -21.65 -10.88
C HIS A 154 -46.09 -20.96 -11.88
N LEU A 155 -46.64 -20.57 -13.04
CA LEU A 155 -45.89 -19.80 -14.03
C LEU A 155 -45.50 -18.42 -13.46
N HIS A 156 -46.43 -17.77 -12.78
CA HIS A 156 -46.19 -16.49 -12.14
C HIS A 156 -45.15 -16.59 -11.01
N LEU A 157 -45.19 -17.68 -10.23
CA LEU A 157 -44.25 -17.92 -9.12
C LEU A 157 -42.83 -18.19 -9.63
N LEU A 158 -42.69 -18.95 -10.73
CA LEU A 158 -41.42 -19.19 -11.41
C LEU A 158 -40.83 -17.91 -12.02
N LEU A 159 -41.67 -17.05 -12.60
CA LEU A 159 -41.20 -15.79 -13.16
C LEU A 159 -40.70 -14.84 -12.07
N THR A 160 -41.44 -14.71 -10.97
CA THR A 160 -41.03 -13.88 -9.83
C THR A 160 -39.78 -14.39 -9.14
N SER A 161 -39.60 -15.71 -9.02
CA SER A 161 -38.40 -16.30 -8.42
C SER A 161 -37.19 -16.14 -9.33
N ALA A 162 -37.35 -16.27 -10.66
CA ALA A 162 -36.27 -16.02 -11.62
C ALA A 162 -35.81 -14.56 -11.61
N ILE A 163 -36.75 -13.60 -11.53
CA ILE A 163 -36.43 -12.17 -11.39
C ILE A 163 -35.72 -11.91 -10.06
N GLY A 164 -36.24 -12.46 -8.95
CA GLY A 164 -35.61 -12.35 -7.64
C GLY A 164 -34.17 -12.91 -7.62
N ALA A 165 -33.96 -14.08 -8.23
CA ALA A 165 -32.64 -14.70 -8.33
C ALA A 165 -31.67 -13.90 -9.21
N ALA A 166 -32.12 -13.36 -10.34
CA ALA A 166 -31.30 -12.53 -11.21
C ALA A 166 -30.88 -11.22 -10.51
N THR A 167 -31.82 -10.57 -9.82
CA THR A 167 -31.53 -9.35 -9.05
C THR A 167 -30.59 -9.64 -7.87
N GLY A 168 -30.83 -10.75 -7.17
CA GLY A 168 -29.98 -11.22 -6.07
C GLY A 168 -28.56 -11.57 -6.53
N TYR A 169 -28.39 -12.21 -7.70
CA TYR A 169 -27.09 -12.54 -8.27
C TYR A 169 -26.28 -11.29 -8.62
N VAL A 170 -26.91 -10.27 -9.21
CA VAL A 170 -26.26 -9.00 -9.53
C VAL A 170 -25.81 -8.27 -8.26
N ILE A 171 -26.64 -8.24 -7.22
CA ILE A 171 -26.30 -7.63 -5.93
C ILE A 171 -25.18 -8.41 -5.23
N ALA A 172 -25.24 -9.75 -5.21
CA ALA A 172 -24.24 -10.61 -4.58
C ALA A 172 -22.87 -10.51 -5.27
N ARG A 173 -22.85 -10.45 -6.61
CA ARG A 173 -21.64 -10.24 -7.41
C ARG A 173 -21.02 -8.85 -7.21
N TRP A 174 -21.83 -7.88 -6.78
CA TRP A 174 -21.37 -6.53 -6.48
C TRP A 174 -20.87 -6.37 -5.03
N LEU A 175 -21.49 -7.10 -4.09
CA LEU A 175 -21.09 -7.16 -2.68
C LEU A 175 -19.86 -8.03 -2.41
N THR A 176 -19.44 -8.86 -3.36
CA THR A 176 -18.13 -9.51 -3.31
C THR A 176 -17.15 -8.54 -3.93
N PRO A 177 -16.40 -7.73 -3.15
CA PRO A 177 -15.34 -6.93 -3.73
C PRO A 177 -14.37 -7.95 -4.30
N SER A 178 -14.02 -7.82 -5.59
CA SER A 178 -12.95 -8.62 -6.18
C SER A 178 -11.74 -8.52 -5.25
N ALA A 179 -11.45 -9.62 -4.55
CA ALA A 179 -10.34 -9.75 -3.62
C ALA A 179 -9.05 -9.71 -4.44
N SER A 180 -8.66 -8.52 -4.87
CA SER A 180 -7.33 -8.20 -5.37
C SER A 180 -6.60 -7.40 -4.31
N LEU A 181 -6.57 -7.92 -3.08
CA LEU A 181 -5.52 -7.59 -2.14
C LEU A 181 -4.32 -8.45 -2.55
N ARG A 182 -3.49 -7.91 -3.44
CA ARG A 182 -2.10 -8.35 -3.59
C ARG A 182 -1.38 -7.92 -2.31
N PHE A 183 -1.12 -8.88 -1.44
CA PHE A 183 0.01 -8.83 -0.51
C PHE A 183 1.25 -9.37 -1.21
#